data_AF-A0A661CVN4-F1
#
_entry.id   AF-A0A661CVN4-F1
#
_cell.length_a   1.000
_cell.length_b   1.000
_cell.length_c   1.000
_cell.angle_alpha   90.00
_cell.angle_beta   90.00
_cell.angle_gamma   90.00
#
_symmetry.space_group_name_H-M   'P 1'
#
loop_
_entity.id
_entity.type
_entity.pdbx_description
1 polymer ?
#
loop_
_entity_poly.entity_id
_entity_poly.type
_entity_poly.pdbx_seq_one_letter_code
_entity_poly.pdbx_strand_id
1 'polypeptide(L)'
;MVAWEEAYWFLANVLIERERKLYQAALTDERKKIVKDTAPLLKEKGEAVTTRMYEIMFSNYPDAKALFTNASNNQNQILVSSIIAYAENIDNLDALEQAIEKIAKHHVDTDIKTIHYPWVIESLLQAMKDVLADAVTDAVADAWFAAYWILADILMKREKELYAAA
;
A
#
# COMPACT_ATOMS: atom_id res chain seq x y z
N MET A 1 -10.03 -31.31 -9.28
CA MET A 1 -8.92 -30.33 -9.10
C MET A 1 -9.35 -29.06 -8.37
N VAL A 2 -10.64 -28.81 -8.13
CA VAL A 2 -11.18 -27.58 -7.49
C VAL A 2 -10.84 -27.44 -5.99
N ALA A 3 -10.76 -28.55 -5.24
CA ALA A 3 -10.59 -28.51 -3.79
C ALA A 3 -9.23 -27.96 -3.30
N TRP A 4 -8.17 -28.09 -4.11
CA TRP A 4 -6.83 -27.59 -3.74
C TRP A 4 -6.70 -26.08 -3.96
N GLU A 5 -7.40 -25.55 -4.95
CA GLU A 5 -7.44 -24.11 -5.24
C GLU A 5 -8.26 -23.37 -4.17
N GLU A 6 -9.42 -23.91 -3.79
CA GLU A 6 -10.22 -23.39 -2.68
C GLU A 6 -9.46 -23.42 -1.34
N ALA A 7 -8.71 -24.50 -1.07
CA ALA A 7 -7.88 -24.61 0.12
C ALA A 7 -6.70 -23.60 0.13
N TYR A 8 -6.07 -23.37 -1.03
CA TYR A 8 -5.02 -22.36 -1.18
C TYR A 8 -5.55 -20.95 -0.92
N TRP A 9 -6.68 -20.58 -1.52
CA TRP A 9 -7.32 -19.28 -1.29
C TRP A 9 -7.81 -19.13 0.14
N PHE A 10 -8.32 -20.18 0.77
CA PHE A 10 -8.69 -20.17 2.18
C PHE A 10 -7.49 -19.92 3.09
N LEU A 11 -6.38 -20.64 2.89
CA LEU A 11 -5.15 -20.46 3.68
C LEU A 11 -4.52 -19.09 3.45
N ALA A 12 -4.48 -18.61 2.21
CA ALA A 12 -4.02 -17.26 1.88
C ALA A 12 -4.86 -16.21 2.61
N ASN A 13 -6.19 -16.32 2.58
CA ASN A 13 -7.09 -15.41 3.29
C ASN A 13 -6.91 -15.47 4.81
N VAL A 14 -6.73 -16.67 5.40
CA VAL A 14 -6.47 -16.83 6.84
C VAL A 14 -5.14 -16.20 7.25
N LEU A 15 -4.09 -16.36 6.45
CA LEU A 15 -2.80 -15.72 6.68
C LEU A 15 -2.92 -14.20 6.59
N ILE A 16 -3.59 -13.68 5.56
CA ILE A 16 -3.85 -12.24 5.40
C ILE A 16 -4.66 -11.68 6.57
N GLU A 17 -5.68 -12.40 7.06
CA GLU A 17 -6.50 -11.96 8.20
C GLU A 17 -5.71 -11.97 9.52
N ARG A 18 -4.85 -12.97 9.73
CA ARG A 18 -3.96 -13.02 10.89
C ARG A 18 -2.94 -11.88 10.86
N GLU A 19 -2.32 -11.68 9.70
CA GLU A 19 -1.37 -10.60 9.46
C GLU A 19 -2.00 -9.23 9.64
N ARG A 20 -3.24 -9.02 9.17
CA ARG A 20 -4.01 -7.79 9.40
C ARG A 20 -4.13 -7.41 10.87
N LYS A 21 -4.48 -8.35 11.75
CA LYS A 21 -4.56 -8.09 13.20
C LYS A 21 -3.19 -7.78 13.80
N LEU A 22 -2.13 -8.43 13.30
CA LEU A 22 -0.75 -8.14 13.70
C LEU A 22 -0.35 -6.73 13.27
N TYR A 23 -0.72 -6.30 12.07
CA TYR A 23 -0.39 -4.95 11.55
C TYR A 23 -1.17 -3.84 12.27
N GLN A 24 -2.43 -4.09 12.64
CA GLN A 24 -3.19 -3.16 13.48
C GLN A 24 -2.59 -2.99 14.87
N ALA A 25 -2.19 -4.08 15.51
CA ALA A 25 -1.47 -4.03 16.79
C ALA A 25 -0.05 -3.42 16.64
N ALA A 26 0.51 -3.45 15.42
CA ALA A 26 1.84 -2.95 15.15
C ALA A 26 1.89 -1.42 15.01
N LEU A 27 0.83 -0.71 14.62
CA LEU A 27 0.87 0.75 14.48
C LEU A 27 0.74 1.47 15.84
N THR A 28 1.82 1.44 16.62
CA THR A 28 1.95 2.16 17.89
C THR A 28 2.18 3.66 17.68
N ASP A 29 1.97 4.48 18.72
CA ASP A 29 2.25 5.92 18.66
C ASP A 29 3.71 6.23 18.31
N GLU A 30 4.65 5.37 18.75
CA GLU A 30 6.06 5.46 18.38
C GLU A 30 6.27 5.24 16.88
N ARG A 31 5.65 4.21 16.28
CA ARG A 31 5.75 3.97 14.83
C ARG A 31 5.05 5.05 14.01
N LYS A 32 3.90 5.55 14.47
CA LYS A 32 3.26 6.72 13.85
C LYS A 32 4.17 7.95 13.89
N LYS A 33 4.88 8.16 15.01
CA LYS A 33 5.87 9.22 15.11
C LYS A 33 7.00 9.04 14.09
N ILE A 34 7.54 7.84 13.95
CA ILE A 34 8.57 7.54 12.93
C ILE A 34 8.07 7.85 11.52
N VAL A 35 6.85 7.43 11.18
CA VAL A 35 6.24 7.73 9.87
C VAL A 35 6.12 9.24 9.67
N LYS A 36 5.59 9.97 10.65
CA LYS A 36 5.47 11.44 10.57
C LYS A 36 6.82 12.15 10.44
N ASP A 37 7.83 11.70 11.18
CA ASP A 37 9.17 12.29 11.17
C ASP A 37 9.91 12.02 9.85
N THR A 38 9.63 10.89 9.19
CA THR A 38 10.30 10.48 7.93
C THR A 38 9.51 10.82 6.67
N ALA A 39 8.21 11.15 6.78
CA ALA A 39 7.37 11.57 5.66
C ALA A 39 7.92 12.79 4.91
N PRO A 40 8.49 13.83 5.54
CA PRO A 40 9.10 14.95 4.81
C PRO A 40 10.24 14.53 3.87
N LEU A 41 11.05 13.56 4.28
CA LEU A 41 12.13 13.03 3.43
C LEU A 41 11.55 12.26 2.24
N LEU A 42 10.54 11.43 2.49
CA LEU A 42 9.82 10.75 1.42
C LEU A 42 9.15 11.74 0.46
N LYS A 43 8.64 12.87 0.96
CA LYS A 43 8.04 13.94 0.15
C LYS A 43 9.08 14.61 -0.76
N GLU A 44 10.28 14.86 -0.26
CA GLU A 44 11.37 15.47 -1.05
C GLU A 44 11.84 14.56 -2.19
N LYS A 45 11.97 13.25 -1.93
CA LYS A 45 12.47 12.26 -2.91
C LYS A 45 11.35 11.41 -3.53
N GLY A 46 10.10 11.81 -3.37
CA GLY A 46 8.94 10.95 -3.59
C GLY A 46 8.79 10.45 -5.01
N GLU A 47 9.11 11.28 -5.99
CA GLU A 47 9.08 10.91 -7.41
C GLU A 47 10.16 9.87 -7.75
N ALA A 48 11.37 10.01 -7.19
CA ALA A 48 12.43 9.03 -7.37
C ALA A 48 12.08 7.69 -6.70
N VAL A 49 11.52 7.73 -5.48
CA VAL A 49 11.08 6.53 -4.77
C VAL A 49 9.96 5.80 -5.53
N THR A 50 8.92 6.51 -5.97
CA THR A 50 7.81 5.87 -6.70
C THR A 50 8.21 5.38 -8.08
N THR A 51 9.08 6.10 -8.79
CA THR A 51 9.66 5.60 -10.05
C THR A 51 10.40 4.29 -9.83
N ARG A 52 11.29 4.25 -8.83
CA ARG A 52 12.03 3.05 -8.47
C ARG A 52 11.11 1.91 -8.01
N MET A 53 10.04 2.23 -7.28
CA MET A 53 9.02 1.27 -6.87
C MET A 53 8.36 0.60 -8.08
N TYR A 54 7.96 1.36 -9.11
CA TYR A 54 7.37 0.79 -10.32
C TYR A 54 8.34 -0.10 -11.10
N GLU A 55 9.61 0.31 -11.21
CA GLU A 55 10.65 -0.53 -11.83
C GLU A 55 10.77 -1.89 -11.14
N ILE A 56 10.85 -1.89 -9.80
CA ILE A 56 10.95 -3.10 -8.98
C ILE A 56 9.68 -3.94 -9.13
N MET A 57 8.50 -3.32 -8.97
CA MET A 57 7.22 -4.01 -9.03
C MET A 57 7.01 -4.69 -10.38
N PHE A 58 7.30 -4.00 -11.48
CA PHE A 58 7.14 -4.55 -12.83
C PHE A 58 8.21 -5.57 -13.22
N SER A 59 9.34 -5.59 -12.52
CA SER A 59 10.35 -6.64 -12.64
C SER A 59 9.95 -7.90 -11.87
N ASN A 60 9.49 -7.74 -10.63
CA ASN A 60 9.16 -8.86 -9.73
C ASN A 60 7.77 -9.46 -10.03
N TYR A 61 6.82 -8.63 -10.46
CA TYR A 61 5.44 -9.00 -10.80
C TYR A 61 5.08 -8.45 -12.19
N PRO A 62 5.54 -9.09 -13.28
CA PRO A 62 5.28 -8.61 -14.64
C PRO A 62 3.79 -8.42 -14.96
N ASP A 63 2.92 -9.24 -14.36
CA ASP A 63 1.46 -9.18 -14.51
C ASP A 63 0.86 -7.86 -14.01
N ALA A 64 1.53 -7.19 -13.06
CA ALA A 64 1.09 -5.90 -12.56
C ALA A 64 0.98 -4.86 -13.68
N LYS A 65 1.78 -4.95 -14.75
CA LYS A 65 1.74 -4.00 -15.89
C LYS A 65 0.35 -3.89 -16.52
N ALA A 66 -0.41 -4.99 -16.57
CA ALA A 66 -1.75 -4.99 -17.16
C ALA A 66 -2.72 -4.06 -16.39
N LEU A 67 -2.56 -3.97 -15.07
CA LEU A 67 -3.37 -3.10 -14.18
C LEU A 67 -3.12 -1.61 -14.44
N PHE A 68 -1.97 -1.26 -15.02
CA PHE A 68 -1.56 0.13 -15.29
C PHE A 68 -1.71 0.54 -16.76
N THR A 69 -2.36 -0.27 -17.60
CA THR A 69 -2.51 0.00 -19.05
C THR A 69 -3.15 1.37 -19.34
N ASN A 70 -4.08 1.82 -18.48
CA ASN A 70 -4.78 3.10 -18.58
C ASN A 70 -4.34 4.11 -17.52
N ALA A 71 -3.21 3.87 -16.85
CA ALA A 71 -2.72 4.78 -15.81
C ALA A 71 -2.34 6.14 -16.43
N SER A 72 -2.57 7.21 -15.67
CA SER A 72 -2.17 8.54 -16.11
C SER A 72 -0.65 8.69 -16.07
N ASN A 73 -0.11 9.58 -16.92
CA ASN A 73 1.34 9.84 -16.98
C ASN A 73 1.92 10.32 -15.63
N ASN A 74 1.09 10.91 -14.76
CA ASN A 74 1.46 11.38 -13.43
C ASN A 74 1.16 10.37 -12.30
N GLN A 75 0.97 9.09 -12.61
CA GLN A 75 0.64 8.06 -11.62
C GLN A 75 1.63 8.02 -10.44
N ASN A 76 2.93 8.17 -10.69
CA ASN A 76 3.97 8.22 -9.66
C ASN A 76 3.71 9.34 -8.64
N GLN A 77 3.33 10.52 -9.15
CA GLN A 77 3.01 11.69 -8.34
C GLN A 77 1.70 11.50 -7.55
N ILE A 78 0.71 10.85 -8.15
CA ILE A 78 -0.55 10.51 -7.48
C ILE A 78 -0.29 9.56 -6.31
N LEU A 79 0.52 8.52 -6.53
CA LEU A 79 0.83 7.53 -5.50
C LEU A 79 1.59 8.16 -4.34
N VAL A 80 2.68 8.89 -4.60
CA VAL A 80 3.44 9.51 -3.51
C VAL A 80 2.60 10.54 -2.76
N SER A 81 1.80 11.34 -3.46
CA SER A 81 0.93 12.33 -2.80
C SER A 81 -0.10 11.66 -1.90
N SER A 82 -0.63 10.50 -2.30
CA SER A 82 -1.58 9.73 -1.50
C SER A 82 -0.92 9.15 -0.25
N ILE A 83 0.29 8.59 -0.38
CA ILE A 83 1.07 8.05 0.75
C ILE A 83 1.45 9.17 1.74
N ILE A 84 1.87 10.34 1.25
CA ILE A 84 2.21 11.49 2.08
C ILE A 84 0.97 12.06 2.77
N ALA A 85 -0.15 12.22 2.06
CA ALA A 85 -1.40 12.68 2.65
C ALA A 85 -1.87 11.74 3.77
N TYR A 86 -1.72 10.42 3.57
CA TYR A 86 -2.00 9.43 4.61
C TYR A 86 -1.07 9.60 5.82
N ALA A 87 0.24 9.72 5.60
CA ALA A 87 1.22 9.91 6.69
C ALA A 87 0.95 11.20 7.49
N GLU A 88 0.60 12.29 6.81
CA GLU A 88 0.24 13.58 7.43
C GLU A 88 -1.08 13.51 8.24
N ASN A 89 -1.98 12.58 7.90
CA ASN A 89 -3.28 12.40 8.55
C ASN A 89 -3.39 11.08 9.34
N ILE A 90 -2.27 10.44 9.69
CA ILE A 90 -2.28 9.09 10.31
C ILE A 90 -3.00 9.03 11.67
N ASP A 91 -3.20 10.19 12.32
CA ASP A 91 -3.95 10.36 13.58
C ASP A 91 -5.40 10.84 13.37
N ASN A 92 -5.80 11.17 12.14
CA ASN A 92 -7.13 11.67 11.78
C ASN A 92 -7.57 11.14 10.41
N LEU A 93 -7.82 9.84 10.33
CA LEU A 93 -8.14 9.17 9.05
C LEU A 93 -9.49 9.59 8.48
N ASP A 94 -10.41 10.12 9.30
CA ASP A 94 -11.70 10.68 8.84
C ASP A 94 -11.50 11.82 7.84
N ALA A 95 -10.39 12.57 7.94
CA ALA A 95 -10.05 13.60 6.97
C ALA A 95 -9.77 13.05 5.55
N LEU A 96 -9.53 11.74 5.43
CA LEU A 96 -9.22 11.07 4.16
C LEU A 96 -10.43 10.34 3.56
N GLU A 97 -11.62 10.38 4.17
CA GLU A 97 -12.78 9.59 3.75
C GLU A 97 -13.10 9.75 2.25
N GLN A 98 -13.15 10.99 1.75
CA GLN A 98 -13.41 11.26 0.33
C GLN A 98 -12.30 10.74 -0.59
N ALA A 99 -11.04 10.81 -0.14
CA ALA A 99 -9.91 10.31 -0.90
C ALA A 99 -9.91 8.78 -0.96
N ILE A 100 -10.18 8.12 0.16
CA ILE A 100 -10.35 6.66 0.28
C ILE A 100 -11.47 6.19 -0.66
N GLU A 101 -12.62 6.87 -0.67
CA GLU A 101 -13.74 6.52 -1.54
C GLU A 101 -13.36 6.59 -3.03
N LYS A 102 -12.63 7.63 -3.42
CA LYS A 102 -12.17 7.81 -4.81
C LYS A 102 -11.16 6.73 -5.21
N ILE A 103 -10.21 6.41 -4.33
CA ILE A 103 -9.19 5.38 -4.58
C ILE A 103 -9.85 4.01 -4.68
N ALA A 104 -10.73 3.65 -3.74
CA ALA A 104 -11.42 2.36 -3.73
C ALA A 104 -12.26 2.13 -5.00
N LYS A 105 -13.00 3.16 -5.46
CA LYS A 105 -13.72 3.08 -6.75
C LYS A 105 -12.76 2.83 -7.92
N HIS A 106 -11.68 3.59 -7.99
CA HIS A 106 -10.68 3.42 -9.05
C HIS A 106 -10.05 2.02 -9.02
N HIS A 107 -9.76 1.48 -7.84
CA HIS A 107 -9.25 0.12 -7.65
C HIS A 107 -10.23 -0.94 -8.16
N VAL A 108 -11.53 -0.79 -7.86
CA VAL A 108 -12.57 -1.68 -8.41
C VAL A 108 -12.64 -1.57 -9.94
N ASP A 109 -12.64 -0.35 -10.49
CA ASP A 109 -12.68 -0.11 -11.94
C ASP A 109 -11.47 -0.68 -12.69
N THR A 110 -10.33 -0.83 -12.01
CA THR A 110 -9.06 -1.35 -12.55
C THR A 110 -8.77 -2.80 -12.14
N ASP A 111 -9.77 -3.49 -11.59
CA ASP A 111 -9.70 -4.89 -11.18
C ASP A 111 -8.59 -5.19 -10.14
N ILE A 112 -8.26 -4.22 -9.29
CA ILE A 112 -7.33 -4.42 -8.18
C ILE A 112 -7.93 -5.41 -7.17
N LYS A 113 -7.12 -6.41 -6.78
CA LYS A 113 -7.45 -7.46 -5.82
C LYS A 113 -6.54 -7.38 -4.61
N THR A 114 -6.97 -7.99 -3.50
CA THR A 114 -6.19 -8.14 -2.27
C THR A 114 -4.76 -8.65 -2.50
N ILE A 115 -4.54 -9.55 -3.48
CA ILE A 115 -3.22 -10.11 -3.79
C ILE A 115 -2.22 -9.08 -4.35
N HIS A 116 -2.68 -7.91 -4.84
CA HIS A 116 -1.79 -6.88 -5.38
C HIS A 116 -1.18 -5.98 -4.30
N TYR A 117 -1.77 -5.91 -3.10
CA TYR A 117 -1.26 -5.07 -2.00
C TYR A 117 0.17 -5.46 -1.56
N PRO A 118 0.49 -6.75 -1.33
CA PRO A 118 1.86 -7.17 -1.05
C PRO A 118 2.88 -6.70 -2.08
N TRP A 119 2.53 -6.71 -3.37
CA TRP A 119 3.43 -6.30 -4.45
C TRP A 119 3.86 -4.84 -4.31
N VAL A 120 2.92 -3.97 -3.90
CA VAL A 120 3.17 -2.54 -3.72
C VAL A 120 4.09 -2.30 -2.52
N ILE A 121 3.80 -2.88 -1.36
CA ILE A 121 4.60 -2.60 -0.15
C ILE A 121 6.00 -3.19 -0.22
N GLU A 122 6.17 -4.39 -0.77
CA GLU A 122 7.49 -5.00 -0.99
C GLU A 122 8.34 -4.10 -1.91
N SER A 123 7.75 -3.66 -3.02
CA SER A 123 8.43 -2.77 -3.97
C SER A 123 8.71 -1.39 -3.39
N LEU A 124 7.80 -0.85 -2.56
CA LEU A 124 7.94 0.47 -1.95
C LEU A 124 9.07 0.48 -0.92
N LEU A 125 9.12 -0.50 -0.02
CA LEU A 125 10.18 -0.58 0.99
C LEU A 125 11.55 -0.79 0.35
N GLN A 126 11.63 -1.61 -0.70
CA GLN A 126 12.87 -1.77 -1.45
C GLN A 126 13.27 -0.46 -2.14
N ALA A 127 12.33 0.24 -2.79
CA ALA A 127 12.61 1.53 -3.42
C ALA A 127 13.03 2.61 -2.42
N MET A 128 12.42 2.64 -1.23
CA MET A 128 12.83 3.52 -0.14
C MET A 128 14.27 3.24 0.27
N LYS A 129 14.66 1.97 0.44
CA LYS A 129 16.04 1.59 0.75
C LYS A 129 17.01 1.99 -0.36
N ASP A 130 16.66 1.76 -1.63
CA ASP A 130 17.52 2.10 -2.78
C ASP A 130 17.75 3.61 -2.91
N VAL A 131 16.72 4.44 -2.64
CA VAL A 131 16.75 5.89 -2.92
C VAL A 131 17.14 6.72 -1.69
N LEU A 132 16.69 6.31 -0.50
CA LEU A 132 16.91 7.05 0.75
C LEU A 132 18.09 6.46 1.57
N ALA A 133 18.60 5.30 1.17
CA ALA A 133 19.77 4.63 1.75
C ALA A 133 19.70 4.54 3.29
N ASP A 134 20.71 5.05 3.99
CA ASP A 134 20.88 4.97 5.45
C ASP A 134 19.73 5.62 6.24
N ALA A 135 18.91 6.47 5.59
CA ALA A 135 17.73 7.04 6.24
C ALA A 135 16.61 6.01 6.47
N VAL A 136 16.63 4.86 5.79
CA VAL A 136 15.64 3.79 5.94
C VAL A 136 16.24 2.69 6.80
N THR A 137 16.29 2.97 8.11
CA THR A 137 16.63 1.96 9.12
C THR A 137 15.54 0.89 9.22
N ASP A 138 15.82 -0.23 9.89
CA ASP A 138 14.82 -1.28 10.11
C ASP A 138 13.58 -0.74 10.85
N ALA A 139 13.77 0.16 11.81
CA ALA A 139 12.66 0.80 12.52
C ALA A 139 11.80 1.68 11.59
N VAL A 140 12.41 2.36 10.62
CA VAL A 140 11.69 3.14 9.61
C VAL A 140 10.92 2.21 8.68
N ALA A 141 11.57 1.17 8.16
CA ALA A 141 10.93 0.19 7.29
C ALA A 141 9.72 -0.48 7.98
N ASP A 142 9.88 -0.91 9.23
CA ASP A 142 8.81 -1.53 10.03
C ASP A 142 7.64 -0.56 10.28
N ALA A 143 7.94 0.72 10.56
CA ALA A 143 6.92 1.73 10.79
C ALA A 143 6.08 2.01 9.53
N TRP A 144 6.74 2.16 8.38
CA TRP A 144 6.08 2.35 7.09
C TRP A 144 5.31 1.11 6.64
N PHE A 145 5.83 -0.09 6.91
CA PHE A 145 5.14 -1.35 6.66
C PHE A 145 3.84 -1.45 7.47
N ALA A 146 3.89 -1.17 8.78
CA ALA A 146 2.71 -1.17 9.63
C ALA A 146 1.68 -0.13 9.17
N ALA A 147 2.13 1.09 8.85
CA ALA A 147 1.26 2.17 8.40
C ALA A 147 0.61 1.86 7.04
N TYR A 148 1.36 1.29 6.09
CA TYR A 148 0.81 0.82 4.81
C TYR A 148 -0.35 -0.15 5.02
N TRP A 149 -0.16 -1.15 5.88
CA TRP A 149 -1.16 -2.20 6.07
C TRP A 149 -2.43 -1.71 6.76
N ILE A 150 -2.35 -0.64 7.56
CA ILE A 150 -3.55 0.04 8.08
C ILE A 150 -4.36 0.67 6.94
N LEU A 151 -3.70 1.43 6.06
CA LEU A 151 -4.38 2.03 4.91
C LEU A 151 -4.93 0.96 3.95
N ALA A 152 -4.15 -0.09 3.71
CA ALA A 152 -4.55 -1.23 2.88
C ALA A 152 -5.81 -1.89 3.43
N ASP A 153 -5.91 -2.13 4.74
CA ASP A 153 -7.09 -2.72 5.36
C ASP A 153 -8.35 -1.86 5.15
N ILE A 154 -8.22 -0.53 5.29
CA ILE A 154 -9.32 0.41 5.06
C ILE A 154 -9.79 0.35 3.61
N LEU A 155 -8.86 0.40 2.66
CA LEU A 155 -9.16 0.33 1.22
C LEU A 155 -9.80 -1.02 0.85
N MET A 156 -9.20 -2.13 1.27
CA MET A 156 -9.71 -3.48 0.97
C MET A 156 -11.12 -3.72 1.52
N LYS A 157 -11.42 -3.22 2.73
CA LYS A 157 -12.78 -3.28 3.29
C LYS A 157 -13.76 -2.53 2.41
N ARG A 158 -13.40 -1.32 1.98
CA ARG A 158 -14.27 -0.49 1.15
C ARG A 158 -14.46 -1.07 -0.26
N GLU A 159 -13.39 -1.56 -0.88
CA GLU A 159 -13.43 -2.23 -2.17
C GLU A 159 -14.32 -3.47 -2.14
N LYS A 160 -14.25 -4.27 -1.07
CA LYS A 160 -15.13 -5.43 -0.89
C LYS A 160 -16.61 -5.05 -0.91
N GLU A 161 -16.98 -3.93 -0.28
CA GLU A 161 -18.36 -3.43 -0.32
C GLU A 161 -18.76 -2.97 -1.73
N LEU A 162 -17.85 -2.28 -2.44
CA LEU A 162 -18.10 -1.83 -3.82
C LEU A 162 -18.26 -3.01 -4.79
N TYR A 163 -17.39 -4.04 -4.69
CA TYR A 163 -17.52 -5.26 -5.47
C TYR A 163 -18.82 -6.03 -5.19
N ALA A 164 -19.34 -5.97 -3.96
CA ALA A 164 -20.60 -6.63 -3.61
C ALA A 164 -21.85 -5.86 -4.09
N ALA A 165 -21.70 -4.58 -4.42
CA ALA A 165 -22.77 -3.71 -4.90
C ALA A 165 -22.82 -3.59 -6.44
N ALA A 166 -21.80 -4.08 -7.13
CA ALA A 166 -21.70 -4.15 -8.60
C ALA A 166 -22.36 -5.43 -9.14
#